data_AF-A0AAD9FFE0-F1
#
_entry.id   AF-A0AAD9FFE0-F1
#
_cell.length_a   1.000
_cell.length_b   1.000
_cell.length_c   1.000
_cell.angle_alpha   90.00
_cell.angle_beta   90.00
_cell.angle_gamma   90.00
#
_symmetry.space_group_name_H-M   'P 1'
#
loop_
_entity.id
_entity.type
_entity.pdbx_description
1 polymer ?
#
loop_
_entity_poly.entity_id
_entity_poly.type
_entity_poly.pdbx_seq_one_letter_code
_entity_poly.pdbx_strand_id
1 'polypeptide(L)'
;MLHGKTLNSTLLFLLILIFFATAHGRSYPRFSRNDTEFQHLVLHPDPTVGTVYVGARDHLFQLDGSDGLRLEQEEATGPVSDSKECLPPVNEFNCPQARRTSNHNKLLLGGSHGVGVDHLRQHPPGNLPETQPQVDQRGCLLHREARGYAVCRRQ
;
A
#
# COMPACT_ATOMS: atom_id res chain seq x y z
N MET A 1 62.81 -30.18 -0.20
CA MET A 1 61.39 -30.47 0.10
C MET A 1 60.71 -29.24 0.69
N LEU A 2 60.27 -28.29 -0.14
CA LEU A 2 59.56 -27.08 0.34
C LEU A 2 58.70 -26.50 -0.79
N HIS A 3 57.67 -27.23 -1.23
CA HIS A 3 56.73 -26.76 -2.28
C HIS A 3 55.26 -27.07 -1.99
N GLY A 4 54.94 -27.72 -0.85
CA GLY A 4 53.56 -28.09 -0.49
C GLY A 4 52.87 -27.21 0.56
N LYS A 5 53.54 -26.19 1.10
CA LYS A 5 53.01 -25.35 2.20
C LYS A 5 52.45 -24.01 1.74
N THR A 6 53.04 -23.41 0.71
CA THR A 6 52.59 -22.13 0.13
C THR A 6 51.29 -22.27 -0.63
N LEU A 7 51.11 -23.36 -1.40
CA LEU A 7 49.90 -23.60 -2.19
C LEU A 7 48.63 -23.68 -1.33
N ASN A 8 48.71 -24.32 -0.17
CA ASN A 8 47.60 -24.46 0.77
C ASN A 8 47.24 -23.13 1.45
N SER A 9 48.25 -22.31 1.77
CA SER A 9 48.04 -20.99 2.38
C SER A 9 47.46 -19.98 1.38
N THR A 10 47.95 -19.97 0.14
CA THR A 10 47.40 -19.14 -0.93
C THR A 10 45.99 -19.57 -1.31
N LEU A 11 45.72 -20.88 -1.36
CA LEU A 11 44.39 -21.43 -1.62
C LEU A 11 43.41 -21.02 -0.52
N LEU A 12 43.80 -21.12 0.76
CA LEU A 12 42.97 -20.72 1.89
C LEU A 12 42.63 -19.23 1.83
N PHE A 13 43.61 -18.38 1.50
CA PHE A 13 43.39 -16.94 1.37
C PHE A 13 42.44 -16.60 0.21
N LEU A 14 42.60 -17.26 -0.93
CA LEU A 14 41.69 -17.12 -2.08
C LEU A 14 40.27 -17.60 -1.73
N LEU A 15 40.13 -18.71 -1.02
CA LEU A 15 38.82 -19.21 -0.57
C LEU A 15 38.15 -18.23 0.40
N ILE A 16 38.91 -17.61 1.30
CA ILE A 16 38.41 -16.58 2.22
C ILE A 16 37.95 -15.34 1.44
N LEU A 17 38.74 -14.87 0.47
CA LEU A 17 38.36 -13.73 -0.38
C LEU A 17 37.11 -14.01 -1.21
N ILE A 18 36.98 -15.22 -1.77
CA ILE A 18 35.78 -15.65 -2.50
C ILE A 18 34.59 -15.74 -1.55
N PHE A 19 34.76 -16.25 -0.33
CA PHE A 19 33.70 -16.31 0.66
C PHE A 19 33.21 -14.90 1.03
N PHE A 20 34.11 -13.95 1.29
CA PHE A 20 33.73 -12.55 1.54
C PHE A 20 33.11 -11.87 0.30
N ALA A 21 33.62 -12.14 -0.90
CA ALA A 21 33.06 -11.61 -2.13
C ALA A 21 31.68 -12.19 -2.47
N THR A 22 31.37 -13.41 -2.01
CA THR A 22 30.07 -14.06 -2.19
C THR A 22 29.12 -13.84 -1.01
N ALA A 23 29.63 -13.44 0.15
CA ALA A 23 28.86 -13.10 1.36
C ALA A 23 28.17 -11.72 1.28
N HIS A 24 27.93 -11.20 0.08
CA HIS A 24 27.01 -10.09 -0.10
C HIS A 24 25.60 -10.59 0.21
N GLY A 25 25.10 -10.24 1.39
CA GLY A 25 23.71 -10.48 1.75
C GLY A 25 22.80 -9.90 0.68
N ARG A 26 21.89 -10.70 0.14
CA ARG A 26 20.89 -10.21 -0.81
C ARG A 26 20.05 -9.15 -0.10
N SER A 27 20.12 -7.90 -0.57
CA SER A 27 19.21 -6.86 -0.12
C SER A 27 17.82 -7.16 -0.69
N TYR A 28 16.84 -7.30 0.19
CA TYR A 28 15.45 -7.43 -0.22
C TYR A 28 14.88 -6.03 -0.52
N PRO A 29 14.11 -5.86 -1.61
CA PRO A 29 13.42 -4.61 -1.87
C PRO A 29 12.57 -4.19 -0.67
N ARG A 30 12.56 -2.89 -0.37
CA ARG A 30 11.78 -2.35 0.73
C ARG A 30 11.11 -1.05 0.36
N PHE A 31 9.92 -0.84 0.92
CA PHE A 31 9.24 0.44 0.92
C PHE A 31 9.23 1.00 2.36
N SER A 32 9.36 2.31 2.52
CA SER A 32 9.36 2.97 3.82
C SER A 32 8.78 4.37 3.75
N ARG A 33 7.99 4.72 4.77
CA ARG A 33 7.45 6.06 5.00
C ARG A 33 7.57 6.39 6.49
N ASN A 34 7.84 7.66 6.80
CA ASN A 34 8.15 8.12 8.15
C ASN A 34 6.96 8.82 8.83
N ASP A 35 5.97 9.21 8.04
CA ASP A 35 4.81 10.02 8.40
C ASP A 35 3.56 9.18 8.72
N THR A 36 3.63 7.86 8.51
CA THR A 36 2.51 6.95 8.67
C THR A 36 2.92 5.61 9.29
N GLU A 37 1.92 4.83 9.68
CA GLU A 37 2.02 3.46 10.17
C GLU A 37 1.30 2.52 9.21
N PHE A 38 1.97 1.50 8.71
CA PHE A 38 1.39 0.50 7.80
C PHE A 38 0.46 -0.46 8.58
N GLN A 39 -0.70 -0.79 8.02
CA GLN A 39 -1.73 -1.62 8.68
C GLN A 39 -2.12 -2.85 7.88
N HIS A 40 -2.39 -2.72 6.58
CA HIS A 40 -2.82 -3.82 5.73
C HIS A 40 -2.02 -3.86 4.44
N LEU A 41 -1.80 -5.07 3.91
CA LEU A 41 -1.15 -5.31 2.62
C LEU A 41 -1.98 -6.30 1.82
N VAL A 42 -2.20 -6.00 0.54
CA VAL A 42 -2.89 -6.87 -0.41
C VAL A 42 -2.12 -6.90 -1.72
N LEU A 43 -1.95 -8.08 -2.29
CA LEU A 43 -1.44 -8.25 -3.65
C LEU A 43 -2.58 -8.17 -4.66
N HIS A 44 -2.28 -7.67 -5.86
CA HIS A 44 -3.24 -7.73 -6.95
C HIS A 44 -3.67 -9.20 -7.21
N PRO A 45 -4.96 -9.49 -7.44
CA PRO A 45 -5.44 -10.87 -7.62
C PRO A 45 -4.84 -11.58 -8.84
N ASP A 46 -4.57 -10.82 -9.91
CA ASP A 46 -3.80 -11.28 -11.05
C ASP A 46 -2.29 -11.13 -10.74
N PRO A 47 -1.55 -12.24 -10.59
CA PRO A 47 -0.13 -12.21 -10.25
C PRO A 47 0.75 -11.63 -11.36
N THR A 48 0.26 -11.57 -12.61
CA THR A 48 1.02 -10.98 -13.74
C THR A 48 1.10 -9.46 -13.68
N VAL A 49 0.17 -8.83 -12.96
CA VAL A 49 0.15 -7.38 -12.76
C VAL A 49 1.23 -6.94 -11.77
N GLY A 50 1.53 -7.78 -10.77
CA GLY A 50 2.61 -7.52 -9.81
C GLY A 50 2.40 -6.33 -8.87
N THR A 51 1.23 -5.69 -8.88
CA THR A 51 0.93 -4.56 -8.00
C THR A 51 0.72 -5.00 -6.55
N VAL A 52 1.26 -4.20 -5.62
CA VAL A 52 1.10 -4.35 -4.17
C VAL A 52 0.38 -3.12 -3.62
N TYR A 53 -0.70 -3.32 -2.87
CA TYR A 53 -1.42 -2.25 -2.19
C TYR A 53 -1.12 -2.28 -0.69
N VAL A 54 -0.84 -1.12 -0.10
CA VAL A 54 -0.52 -0.97 1.32
C VAL A 54 -1.43 0.09 1.94
N GLY A 55 -2.34 -0.34 2.81
CA GLY A 55 -3.18 0.52 3.63
C GLY A 55 -2.43 0.97 4.88
N ALA A 56 -2.44 2.27 5.15
CA ALA A 56 -1.72 2.89 6.25
C ALA A 56 -2.58 3.96 6.94
N ARG A 57 -2.02 4.63 7.96
CA ARG A 57 -2.74 5.64 8.73
C ARG A 57 -2.72 6.90 7.89
N ASP A 58 -3.88 7.44 7.55
CA ASP A 58 -4.01 8.63 6.71
C ASP A 58 -3.53 8.46 5.25
N HIS A 59 -3.05 7.28 4.86
CA HIS A 59 -2.45 7.03 3.56
C HIS A 59 -2.82 5.67 2.98
N LEU A 60 -2.78 5.58 1.67
CA LEU A 60 -2.90 4.35 0.90
C LEU A 60 -1.89 4.37 -0.24
N PHE A 61 -1.13 3.31 -0.37
CA PHE A 61 -0.04 3.22 -1.35
C PHE A 61 -0.31 2.11 -2.36
N GLN A 62 -0.02 2.39 -3.62
CA GLN A 62 0.14 1.41 -4.68
C GLN A 62 1.63 1.33 -5.03
N LEU A 63 2.19 0.13 -4.97
CA LEU A 63 3.59 -0.16 -5.24
C LEU A 63 3.71 -1.13 -6.41
N ASP A 64 4.73 -0.94 -7.22
CA ASP A 64 5.15 -1.88 -8.25
C ASP A 64 5.98 -2.99 -7.59
N GLY A 65 5.38 -4.17 -7.41
CA GLY A 65 6.06 -5.33 -6.84
C GLY A 65 7.08 -5.98 -7.79
N SER A 66 6.99 -5.70 -9.09
CA SER A 66 7.95 -6.18 -10.09
C SER A 66 9.20 -5.28 -10.16
N ASP A 67 9.05 -3.99 -9.84
CA ASP A 67 10.12 -2.98 -9.82
C ASP A 67 10.51 -2.60 -8.39
N GLY A 68 10.76 -3.60 -7.54
CA GLY A 68 11.40 -3.40 -6.24
C GLY A 68 10.58 -2.61 -5.21
N LEU A 69 9.25 -2.68 -5.26
CA LEU A 69 8.32 -1.93 -4.40
C LEU A 69 8.38 -0.41 -4.63
N ARG A 70 8.66 0.02 -5.86
CA ARG A 70 8.61 1.44 -6.24
C ARG A 70 7.20 1.98 -6.06
N LEU A 71 7.08 3.17 -5.45
CA LEU A 71 5.80 3.86 -5.31
C LEU A 71 5.27 4.28 -6.67
N GLU A 72 4.04 3.86 -7.00
CA GLU A 72 3.32 4.27 -8.21
C GLU A 72 2.26 5.32 -7.91
N GLN A 73 1.48 5.11 -6.85
CA GLN A 73 0.41 6.02 -6.45
C GLN A 73 0.30 6.08 -4.93
N GLU A 74 -0.06 7.26 -4.44
CA GLU A 74 -0.32 7.52 -3.03
C GLU A 74 -1.61 8.34 -2.93
N GLU A 75 -2.51 7.91 -2.06
CA GLU A 75 -3.78 8.59 -1.79
C GLU A 75 -3.86 8.98 -0.31
N ALA A 76 -4.18 10.24 -0.05
CA ALA A 76 -4.41 10.73 1.30
C ALA A 76 -5.81 10.32 1.76
N THR A 77 -5.89 9.49 2.79
CA THR A 77 -7.16 9.01 3.36
C THR A 77 -7.57 9.79 4.62
N GLY A 78 -6.68 10.64 5.15
CA GLY A 78 -6.91 11.49 6.32
C GLY A 78 -5.72 12.43 6.61
N PRO A 79 -5.69 13.07 7.79
CA PRO A 79 -6.75 13.09 8.80
C PRO A 79 -7.94 13.95 8.34
N VAL A 80 -9.14 13.58 8.76
CA VAL A 80 -10.40 14.27 8.41
C VAL A 80 -11.13 14.72 9.68
N SER A 81 -12.06 15.67 9.55
CA SER A 81 -12.94 16.03 10.67
C SER A 81 -13.95 14.93 10.92
N ASP A 82 -13.85 14.25 12.06
CA ASP A 82 -14.65 13.06 12.39
C ASP A 82 -14.78 12.88 13.91
N SER A 83 -15.71 12.02 14.34
CA SER A 83 -16.00 11.73 15.74
C SER A 83 -16.75 10.39 15.85
N LYS A 84 -16.39 9.57 16.84
CA LYS A 84 -17.03 8.26 17.09
C LYS A 84 -18.52 8.38 17.46
N GLU A 85 -18.91 9.57 17.90
CA GLU A 85 -20.27 9.91 18.30
C GLU A 85 -21.18 10.24 17.10
N CYS A 86 -20.62 10.32 15.88
CA CYS A 86 -21.31 10.75 14.68
C CYS A 86 -21.55 9.62 13.68
N LEU A 87 -22.65 9.74 12.94
CA LEU A 87 -22.94 8.91 11.78
C LEU A 87 -22.55 9.64 10.50
N PRO A 88 -21.93 8.96 9.52
CA PRO A 88 -21.71 9.53 8.19
C PRO A 88 -23.03 9.96 7.52
N PRO A 89 -23.02 11.04 6.70
CA PRO A 89 -21.88 11.92 6.42
C PRO A 89 -21.64 12.94 7.54
N VAL A 90 -20.39 13.17 7.94
CA VAL A 90 -20.03 14.15 8.98
C VAL A 90 -19.91 15.56 8.36
N ASN A 91 -20.60 16.54 8.93
CA ASN A 91 -20.48 17.97 8.62
C ASN A 91 -20.68 18.82 9.89
N GLU A 92 -20.41 20.13 9.81
CA GLU A 92 -20.49 21.04 10.97
C GLU A 92 -21.90 21.11 11.60
N PHE A 93 -22.95 20.93 10.80
CA PHE A 93 -24.33 21.01 11.28
C PHE A 93 -24.77 19.76 12.06
N ASN A 94 -24.33 18.58 11.63
CA ASN A 94 -24.74 17.31 12.22
C ASN A 94 -23.72 16.73 13.20
N CYS A 95 -22.48 17.24 13.21
CA CYS A 95 -21.40 16.78 14.07
C CYS A 95 -20.49 17.94 14.48
N PRO A 96 -21.00 18.94 15.24
CA PRO A 96 -20.23 20.11 15.64
C PRO A 96 -19.04 19.78 16.56
N GLN A 97 -19.04 18.62 17.22
CA GLN A 97 -17.93 18.12 18.04
C GLN A 97 -16.82 17.42 17.23
N ALA A 98 -17.00 17.23 15.92
CA ALA A 98 -15.99 16.61 15.07
C ALA A 98 -14.65 17.34 15.18
N ARG A 99 -13.56 16.58 15.21
CA ARG A 99 -12.19 17.13 15.22
C ARG A 99 -11.35 16.44 14.18
N ARG A 100 -10.22 17.05 13.82
CA ARG A 100 -9.24 16.46 12.92
C ARG A 100 -8.69 15.18 13.54
N THR A 101 -9.04 14.04 12.97
CA THR A 101 -8.69 12.71 13.48
C THR A 101 -8.06 11.86 12.38
N SER A 102 -7.02 11.12 12.75
CA SER A 102 -6.35 10.19 11.84
C SER A 102 -7.27 9.05 11.43
N ASN A 103 -7.25 8.73 10.14
CA ASN A 103 -7.97 7.64 9.53
C ASN A 103 -7.09 6.39 9.49
N HIS A 104 -7.45 5.37 10.27
CA HIS A 104 -6.77 4.09 10.25
C HIS A 104 -7.45 3.15 9.24
N ASN A 105 -6.68 2.55 8.36
CA ASN A 105 -7.14 1.54 7.43
C ASN A 105 -7.58 0.28 8.21
N LYS A 106 -8.89 0.04 8.29
CA LYS A 106 -9.47 -1.13 8.98
C LYS A 106 -9.65 -2.35 8.10
N LEU A 107 -9.72 -2.14 6.79
CA LEU A 107 -9.92 -3.17 5.79
C LEU A 107 -9.32 -2.70 4.48
N LEU A 108 -8.62 -3.61 3.81
CA LEU A 108 -8.14 -3.46 2.45
C LEU A 108 -8.50 -4.75 1.71
N LEU A 109 -9.23 -4.63 0.61
CA LEU A 109 -9.63 -5.74 -0.24
C LEU A 109 -9.23 -5.43 -1.67
N GLY A 110 -8.64 -6.40 -2.37
CA GLY A 110 -8.43 -6.33 -3.82
C GLY A 110 -9.60 -7.01 -4.54
N GLY A 111 -10.21 -6.33 -5.49
CA GLY A 111 -11.22 -6.91 -6.37
C GLY A 111 -10.60 -7.50 -7.62
N SER A 112 -11.06 -8.68 -8.06
CA SER A 112 -10.81 -9.18 -9.42
C SER A 112 -11.62 -8.39 -10.47
N HIS A 113 -12.77 -7.87 -10.03
CA HIS A 113 -13.54 -6.78 -10.60
C HIS A 113 -14.00 -5.93 -9.41
N GLY A 114 -13.78 -4.61 -9.43
CA GLY A 114 -13.93 -3.75 -8.26
C GLY A 114 -15.20 -4.03 -7.46
N VAL A 115 -15.04 -4.41 -6.19
CA VAL A 115 -16.15 -4.61 -5.26
C VAL A 115 -16.92 -3.29 -5.18
N GLY A 116 -18.01 -3.19 -5.93
CA GLY A 116 -18.79 -1.95 -6.15
C GLY A 116 -19.29 -1.70 -7.58
N VAL A 117 -18.88 -2.46 -8.61
CA VAL A 117 -19.33 -2.18 -10.00
C VAL A 117 -20.73 -2.67 -10.37
N ASP A 118 -21.41 -3.46 -9.54
CA ASP A 118 -22.75 -3.97 -9.89
C ASP A 118 -23.88 -2.95 -9.68
N HIS A 119 -23.60 -1.77 -9.10
CA HIS A 119 -24.58 -0.67 -9.00
C HIS A 119 -24.37 0.48 -9.99
N LEU A 120 -23.31 0.46 -10.81
CA LEU A 120 -22.98 1.57 -11.73
C LEU A 120 -23.02 1.21 -13.21
N ARG A 121 -23.48 0.01 -13.59
CA ARG A 121 -23.67 -0.35 -15.01
C ARG A 121 -24.83 0.37 -15.72
N GLN A 122 -25.51 1.33 -15.09
CA GLN A 122 -26.64 2.04 -15.68
C GLN A 122 -26.32 3.41 -16.31
N HIS A 123 -25.07 3.89 -16.31
CA HIS A 123 -24.75 5.16 -16.98
C HIS A 123 -23.59 5.07 -17.99
N PRO A 124 -23.79 5.53 -19.25
CA PRO A 124 -22.77 5.52 -20.30
C PRO A 124 -21.69 6.59 -20.03
N PRO A 125 -20.50 6.48 -20.66
CA PRO A 125 -19.36 7.35 -20.39
C PRO A 125 -19.56 8.70 -21.09
N GLY A 126 -20.19 9.64 -20.39
CA GLY A 126 -20.09 11.06 -20.69
C GLY A 126 -19.06 11.70 -19.77
N ASN A 127 -18.22 12.59 -20.30
CA ASN A 127 -17.19 13.39 -19.61
C ASN A 127 -17.59 13.73 -18.16
N LEU A 128 -17.11 12.95 -17.19
CA LEU A 128 -17.31 13.23 -15.78
C LEU A 128 -16.12 14.09 -15.30
N PRO A 129 -16.37 15.21 -14.61
CA PRO A 129 -15.29 15.92 -13.92
C PRO A 129 -14.70 14.98 -12.85
N GLU A 130 -13.40 15.16 -12.62
CA GLU A 130 -12.60 14.55 -11.55
C GLU A 130 -13.45 14.34 -10.30
N THR A 131 -13.88 13.09 -10.09
CA THR A 131 -15.01 12.80 -9.21
C THR A 131 -14.46 12.62 -7.80
N GLN A 132 -14.79 13.55 -6.91
CA GLN A 132 -14.49 13.46 -5.49
C GLN A 132 -14.81 12.05 -4.95
N PRO A 133 -13.96 11.48 -4.09
CA PRO A 133 -14.16 10.14 -3.59
C PRO A 133 -15.51 10.02 -2.87
N GLN A 134 -16.36 9.11 -3.35
CA GLN A 134 -17.69 8.89 -2.81
C GLN A 134 -17.58 8.02 -1.55
N VAL A 135 -17.75 8.63 -0.39
CA VAL A 135 -17.84 7.92 0.89
C VAL A 135 -19.22 7.26 0.95
N ASP A 136 -19.27 5.93 1.01
CA ASP A 136 -20.53 5.20 1.23
C ASP A 136 -21.05 5.47 2.66
N GLN A 137 -22.35 5.25 2.89
CA GLN A 137 -23.02 5.36 4.20
C GLN A 137 -22.33 4.50 5.29
N ARG A 138 -21.53 3.51 4.87
CA ARG A 138 -20.71 2.67 5.76
C ARG A 138 -19.36 3.29 6.15
N GLY A 139 -19.06 4.51 5.69
CA GLY A 139 -17.78 5.17 5.91
C GLY A 139 -16.66 4.63 5.01
N CYS A 140 -16.93 3.76 4.06
CA CYS A 140 -15.89 3.27 3.15
C CYS A 140 -15.67 4.25 2.01
N LEU A 141 -14.41 4.64 1.81
CA LEU A 141 -13.98 5.40 0.66
C LEU A 141 -13.75 4.39 -0.48
N LEU A 142 -14.68 4.36 -1.43
CA LEU A 142 -14.43 3.69 -2.71
C LEU A 142 -13.61 4.63 -3.59
N HIS A 143 -12.30 4.42 -3.64
CA HIS A 143 -11.47 5.11 -4.64
C HIS A 143 -11.64 4.41 -5.98
N ARG A 144 -12.56 4.96 -6.78
CA ARG A 144 -12.91 4.50 -8.13
C ARG A 144 -11.69 4.49 -9.08
N GLU A 145 -10.69 5.32 -8.81
CA GLU A 145 -9.51 5.50 -9.68
C GLU A 145 -8.47 4.40 -9.53
N ALA A 146 -8.51 3.63 -8.45
CA ALA A 146 -7.42 2.71 -8.16
C ALA A 146 -7.80 1.23 -8.35
N ARG A 147 -8.53 0.98 -9.43
CA ARG A 147 -8.65 -0.33 -10.09
C ARG A 147 -9.06 -1.49 -9.17
N GLY A 148 -9.91 -1.24 -8.18
CA GLY A 148 -10.68 -2.29 -7.53
C GLY A 148 -10.39 -2.55 -6.06
N TYR A 149 -9.77 -1.62 -5.33
CA TYR A 149 -9.70 -1.73 -3.87
C TYR A 149 -10.70 -0.83 -3.13
N ALA A 150 -11.02 -1.23 -1.90
CA ALA A 150 -11.84 -0.45 -0.98
C ALA A 150 -11.10 -0.27 0.34
N VAL A 151 -11.16 0.96 0.89
CA VAL A 151 -10.69 1.26 2.25
C VAL A 151 -11.88 1.66 3.09
N CYS A 152 -12.14 0.90 4.16
CA CYS A 152 -13.23 1.21 5.06
C CYS A 152 -12.77 2.07 6.23
N ARG A 153 -13.37 3.26 6.37
CA ARG A 153 -13.31 4.01 7.62
C ARG A 153 -14.27 3.38 8.61
N ARG A 154 -13.77 3.08 9.79
CA ARG A 154 -14.52 3.32 11.02
C ARG A 154 -13.52 4.00 11.95
N GLN A 155 -13.96 4.90 12.81
CA GLN A 155 -13.28 5.08 14.10
C GLN A 155 -13.73 4.01 15.08
#